data_AF-A0A3P8KB60-F1
#
_entry.id   AF-A0A3P8KB60-F1
#
_cell.length_a   1.000
_cell.length_b   1.000
_cell.length_c   1.000
_cell.angle_alpha   90.00
_cell.angle_beta   90.00
_cell.angle_gamma   90.00
#
_symmetry.space_group_name_H-M   'P 1'
#
loop_
_entity.id
_entity.type
_entity.pdbx_description
1 polymer ?
#
loop_
_entity_poly.entity_id
_entity_poly.type
_entity_poly.pdbx_seq_one_letter_code
_entity_poly.pdbx_strand_id
1 'polypeptide(L)'
;MSGSAPVDFGLDDDALTMEISLGGFPDDAIWSLYGAVGTGTLLRYAGSYQRDDTGETVAVEVETRFKVKEVDNGESKTGRGYQQQIIAGLHVLQADHER
;
A
#
# COMPACT_ATOMS: atom_id res chain seq x y z
N MET A 1 27.00 -25.26 23.76
CA MET A 1 27.21 -24.29 22.66
C MET A 1 26.80 -22.92 23.20
N SER A 2 27.71 -21.94 23.23
CA SER A 2 27.45 -20.60 23.76
C SER A 2 27.51 -19.58 22.63
N GLY A 3 26.36 -19.35 21.99
CA GLY A 3 26.15 -18.34 20.95
C GLY A 3 24.72 -18.43 20.45
N SER A 4 24.02 -17.29 20.36
CA SER A 4 22.66 -17.24 19.82
C SER A 4 22.71 -17.47 18.31
N ALA A 5 22.01 -18.49 17.82
CA ALA A 5 21.77 -18.68 16.40
C ALA A 5 20.46 -17.98 16.03
N PRO A 6 20.44 -17.04 15.07
CA PRO A 6 19.19 -16.47 14.59
C PRO A 6 18.40 -17.56 13.85
N VAL A 7 17.11 -17.68 14.18
CA VAL A 7 16.15 -18.56 13.53
C VAL A 7 15.02 -17.69 13.01
N ASP A 8 14.69 -17.88 11.73
CA ASP A 8 13.62 -17.15 11.05
C ASP A 8 12.27 -17.85 11.27
N PHE A 9 11.29 -17.13 11.81
CA PHE A 9 9.92 -17.60 12.03
C PHE A 9 8.93 -17.03 11.00
N GLY A 10 9.43 -16.40 9.94
CA GLY A 10 8.63 -15.72 8.95
C GLY A 10 8.35 -14.27 9.34
N LEU A 11 7.33 -13.71 8.68
CA LEU A 11 6.93 -12.32 8.87
C LEU A 11 6.00 -12.19 10.07
N ASP A 12 6.21 -11.13 10.86
CA ASP A 12 5.27 -10.73 11.91
C ASP A 12 3.92 -10.29 11.32
N ASP A 13 2.84 -10.37 12.12
CA ASP A 13 1.47 -10.07 11.67
C ASP A 13 1.28 -8.65 11.09
N ASP A 14 2.10 -7.69 11.50
CA ASP A 14 2.07 -6.31 10.99
C ASP A 14 3.23 -5.97 10.05
N ALA A 15 4.05 -6.96 9.67
CA ALA A 15 5.21 -6.76 8.81
C ALA A 15 4.82 -6.26 7.40
N LEU A 16 3.62 -6.61 6.92
CA LEU A 16 3.11 -6.19 5.62
C LEU A 16 1.93 -5.22 5.78
N THR A 17 2.27 -3.95 5.97
CA THR A 17 1.31 -2.84 6.06
C THR A 17 1.50 -1.87 4.90
N MET A 18 0.40 -1.40 4.33
CA MET A 18 0.37 -0.44 3.24
C MET A 18 -0.50 0.75 3.63
N GLU A 19 -0.06 1.93 3.22
CA GLU A 19 -0.76 3.18 3.47
C GLU A 19 -1.07 3.88 2.15
N ILE A 20 -2.33 4.31 1.97
CA ILE A 20 -2.79 5.06 0.80
C ILE A 20 -3.30 6.42 1.27
N SER A 21 -2.70 7.49 0.74
CA SER A 21 -3.23 8.84 0.89
C SER A 21 -4.03 9.24 -0.34
N LEU A 22 -5.28 9.65 -0.14
CA LEU A 22 -6.22 10.07 -1.17
C LEU A 22 -6.56 11.55 -0.96
N GLY A 23 -6.53 12.31 -2.04
CA GLY A 23 -7.02 13.68 -2.06
C GLY A 23 -8.50 13.73 -2.40
N GLY A 24 -9.29 14.44 -1.60
CA GLY A 24 -10.75 14.53 -1.78
C GLY A 24 -11.51 13.34 -1.20
N PHE A 25 -12.82 13.32 -1.43
CA PHE A 25 -13.67 12.22 -0.97
C PHE A 25 -13.51 11.01 -1.89
N PRO A 26 -13.34 9.79 -1.33
CA PRO A 26 -13.27 8.56 -2.11
C PRO A 26 -14.60 8.30 -2.80
N ASP A 27 -14.52 7.65 -3.95
CA ASP A 27 -15.68 7.15 -4.68
C ASP A 27 -16.15 5.79 -4.13
N ASP A 28 -17.25 5.28 -4.70
CA ASP A 28 -17.84 4.01 -4.30
C ASP A 28 -16.85 2.83 -4.44
N ALA A 29 -15.90 2.90 -5.37
CA ALA A 29 -14.93 1.84 -5.58
C ALA A 29 -14.02 1.71 -4.35
N ILE A 30 -13.55 2.82 -3.78
CA ILE A 30 -12.73 2.82 -2.57
C ILE A 30 -13.58 2.52 -1.32
N TRP A 31 -14.77 3.11 -1.21
CA TRP A 31 -15.64 2.88 -0.05
C TRP A 31 -16.10 1.43 0.07
N SER A 32 -16.33 0.74 -1.05
CA SER A 32 -16.71 -0.67 -1.06
C SER A 32 -15.65 -1.61 -0.48
N LEU A 33 -14.38 -1.16 -0.39
CA LEU A 33 -13.30 -1.93 0.22
C LEU A 33 -13.39 -1.96 1.75
N TYR A 34 -14.01 -0.94 2.35
CA TYR A 34 -14.17 -0.85 3.79
C TYR A 34 -15.23 -1.85 4.27
N GLY A 35 -14.81 -2.84 5.05
CA GLY A 35 -15.70 -3.90 5.55
C GLY A 35 -16.04 -5.00 4.53
N ALA A 36 -15.36 -5.05 3.38
CA ALA A 36 -15.53 -6.11 2.40
C ALA A 36 -15.26 -7.50 3.00
N VAL A 37 -16.07 -8.49 2.62
CA VAL A 37 -15.95 -9.89 3.06
C VAL A 37 -15.12 -10.67 2.04
N GLY A 38 -14.01 -11.27 2.48
CA GLY A 38 -13.11 -12.08 1.63
C GLY A 38 -11.77 -11.40 1.35
N THR A 39 -10.95 -12.01 0.50
CA THR A 39 -9.69 -11.41 0.03
C THR A 39 -10.03 -10.24 -0.89
N GLY A 40 -9.65 -9.02 -0.48
CA GLY A 40 -10.07 -7.76 -1.10
C GLY A 40 -9.63 -7.56 -2.56
N THR A 41 -9.93 -6.37 -3.08
CA THR A 41 -9.62 -5.96 -4.45
C THR A 41 -8.11 -5.89 -4.70
N LEU A 42 -7.70 -6.20 -5.94
CA LEU A 42 -6.32 -6.04 -6.39
C LEU A 42 -6.07 -4.57 -6.73
N LEU A 43 -5.03 -3.98 -6.13
CA LEU A 43 -4.58 -2.64 -6.44
C LEU A 43 -3.17 -2.72 -7.02
N ARG A 44 -2.97 -2.04 -8.15
CA ARG A 44 -1.67 -1.97 -8.84
C ARG A 44 -1.12 -0.56 -8.73
N TYR A 45 0.08 -0.44 -8.18
CA TYR A 45 0.90 0.75 -8.33
C TYR A 45 1.76 0.60 -9.57
N ALA A 46 1.59 1.50 -10.54
CA ALA A 46 2.45 1.58 -11.70
C ALA A 46 3.26 2.89 -11.61
N GLY A 47 4.55 2.77 -11.39
CA GLY A 47 5.47 3.89 -11.27
C GLY A 47 6.73 3.68 -12.10
N SER A 48 7.65 4.63 -12.04
CA SER A 48 8.95 4.49 -12.67
C SER A 48 10.03 5.22 -11.88
N TYR A 49 11.21 4.63 -11.79
CA TYR A 49 12.41 5.34 -11.35
C TYR A 49 13.12 5.91 -12.57
N GLN A 50 13.38 7.21 -12.56
CA GLN A 50 14.22 7.85 -13.56
C GLN A 50 15.63 7.97 -13.04
N ARG A 51 16.60 7.61 -13.89
CA ARG A 51 18.02 7.77 -13.58
C ARG A 51 18.45 9.21 -13.83
N ASP A 52 19.10 9.83 -12.85
CA ASP A 52 19.53 11.23 -12.94
C ASP A 52 20.67 11.47 -13.95
N ASP A 53 21.46 10.44 -14.28
CA ASP A 53 22.63 10.54 -15.16
C ASP A 53 22.31 10.29 -16.64
N THR A 54 21.45 9.32 -16.95
CA THR A 54 21.08 8.94 -18.34
C THR A 54 19.69 9.41 -18.74
N GLY A 55 18.83 9.77 -17.78
CA GLY A 55 17.42 10.07 -18.02
C GLY A 55 16.57 8.85 -18.35
N GLU A 56 17.14 7.64 -18.37
CA GLU A 56 16.42 6.39 -18.61
C GLU A 56 15.44 6.09 -17.47
N THR A 57 14.27 5.56 -17.82
CA THR A 57 13.21 5.21 -16.87
C THR A 57 13.09 3.70 -16.74
N VAL A 58 13.08 3.19 -15.51
CA VAL A 58 12.78 1.80 -15.19
C VAL A 58 11.36 1.74 -14.63
N ALA A 59 10.47 1.01 -15.30
CA ALA A 59 9.10 0.81 -14.84
C ALA A 59 9.08 -0.14 -13.63
N VAL A 60 8.29 0.20 -12.63
CA VAL A 60 8.08 -0.60 -11.42
C VAL A 60 6.60 -0.77 -11.19
N GLU A 61 6.16 -2.01 -11.11
CA GLU A 61 4.80 -2.37 -10.77
C GLU A 61 4.76 -3.09 -9.42
N VAL A 62 3.83 -2.68 -8.56
CA VAL A 62 3.54 -3.37 -7.31
C VAL A 62 2.07 -3.72 -7.28
N GLU A 63 1.78 -5.03 -7.33
CA GLU A 63 0.43 -5.56 -7.18
C GLU A 63 0.20 -5.99 -5.74
N THR A 64 -0.84 -5.43 -5.14
CA THR A 64 -1.24 -5.75 -3.78
C THR A 64 -2.67 -6.25 -3.74
N ARG A 65 -2.89 -7.25 -2.88
CA ARG A 65 -4.23 -7.60 -2.40
C ARG A 65 -4.28 -7.34 -0.91
N PHE A 66 -5.24 -6.53 -0.48
CA PHE A 66 -5.28 -6.07 0.90
C PHE A 66 -6.68 -6.07 1.48
N LYS A 67 -6.73 -5.92 2.80
CA LYS A 67 -7.94 -5.59 3.55
C LYS A 67 -7.73 -4.28 4.28
N VAL A 68 -8.70 -3.37 4.17
CA VAL A 68 -8.67 -2.10 4.90
C VAL A 68 -8.76 -2.40 6.41
N LYS A 69 -7.76 -1.95 7.16
CA LYS A 69 -7.70 -2.04 8.62
C LYS A 69 -8.28 -0.77 9.25
N GLU A 70 -7.90 0.40 8.73
CA GLU A 70 -8.28 1.69 9.28
C GLU A 70 -8.46 2.74 8.17
N VAL A 71 -9.35 3.70 8.43
CA VAL A 71 -9.61 4.86 7.57
C VAL A 71 -9.58 6.12 8.42
N ASP A 72 -8.61 6.99 8.18
CA ASP A 72 -8.52 8.31 8.77
C ASP A 72 -9.00 9.36 7.77
N ASN A 73 -10.12 10.01 8.10
CA ASN A 73 -10.75 11.04 7.26
C ASN A 73 -10.09 12.42 7.38
N GLY A 74 -9.04 12.57 8.19
CA GLY A 74 -8.34 13.83 8.36
C GLY A 74 -9.24 14.99 8.82
N GLU A 75 -8.79 16.22 8.57
CA GLU A 75 -9.55 17.43 8.91
C GLU A 75 -10.21 18.05 7.66
N SER A 76 -11.53 18.15 7.66
CA SER A 76 -12.27 18.90 6.63
C SER A 76 -12.41 20.38 7.02
N LYS A 77 -11.47 21.22 6.55
CA LYS A 77 -11.50 22.68 6.74
C LYS A 77 -11.74 23.39 5.41
N THR A 78 -12.74 24.26 5.36
CA THR A 78 -13.07 25.06 4.17
C THR A 78 -11.86 25.83 3.65
N GLY A 79 -11.55 25.69 2.36
CA GLY A 79 -10.43 26.37 1.72
C GLY A 79 -9.06 25.68 1.87
N ARG A 80 -8.98 24.53 2.57
CA ARG A 80 -7.81 23.64 2.55
C ARG A 80 -8.12 22.36 1.77
N GLY A 81 -7.09 21.74 1.22
CA GLY A 81 -7.21 20.42 0.61
C GLY A 81 -7.68 19.41 1.66
N TYR A 82 -8.66 18.58 1.28
CA TYR A 82 -9.09 17.44 2.07
C TYR A 82 -8.22 16.24 1.70
N GLN A 83 -7.66 15.58 2.71
CA GLN A 83 -6.84 14.38 2.53
C GLN A 83 -7.33 13.31 3.50
N GLN A 84 -7.51 12.11 2.96
CA GLN A 84 -7.91 10.93 3.69
C GLN A 84 -6.81 9.87 3.56
N GLN A 85 -6.53 9.17 4.65
CA GLN A 85 -5.51 8.13 4.74
C GLN A 85 -6.20 6.79 5.00
N ILE A 86 -5.77 5.76 4.28
CA ILE A 86 -6.26 4.39 4.42
C ILE A 86 -5.08 3.50 4.78
N ILE A 87 -5.18 2.81 5.90
CA ILE A 87 -4.19 1.81 6.33
C ILE A 87 -4.74 0.43 6.02
N ALA A 88 -3.95 -0.36 5.31
CA ALA A 88 -4.34 -1.65 4.80
C ALA A 88 -3.33 -2.75 5.18
N GLY A 89 -3.86 -3.88 5.65
CA GLY A 89 -3.07 -5.10 5.85
C GLY A 89 -2.98 -5.88 4.55
N LEU A 90 -1.76 -6.21 4.12
CA LEU A 90 -1.53 -6.93 2.87
C LEU A 90 -1.72 -8.43 3.06
N HIS A 91 -2.42 -9.04 2.12
CA HIS A 91 -2.56 -10.49 2.00
C HIS A 91 -1.63 -11.08 0.94
N VAL A 92 -1.41 -10.35 -0.16
CA VAL A 92 -0.47 -10.73 -1.23
C VAL A 92 0.27 -9.47 -1.67
N LEU A 93 1.58 -9.60 -1.83
CA LEU A 93 2.46 -8.58 -2.40
C LEU A 93 3.26 -9.24 -3.52
N GLN A 94 3.12 -8.72 -4.74
CA GLN A 94 3.96 -9.06 -5.88
C GLN A 94 4.55 -7.77 -6.43
N ALA A 95 5.88 -7.72 -6.58
CA ALA A 95 6.59 -6.58 -7.14
C ALA A 95 7.39 -7.06 -8.34
N ASP A 96 7.08 -6.48 -9.49
CA ASP A 96 7.75 -6.78 -10.75
C ASP A 96 8.47 -5.51 -11.25
N HIS A 97 9.68 -5.67 -11.78
CA HIS A 97 10.34 -4.64 -12.56
C HIS A 97 10.44 -5.15 -14.00
N GLU A 98 9.95 -4.37 -14.96
CA GLU A 98 10.23 -4.66 -16.36
C GLU A 98 11.67 -4.23 -16.66
N ARG A 99 12.42 -5.14 -17.27
CA ARG A 99 13.86 -5.05 -17.48
C ARG A 99 14.21 -4.44 -18.82
#